data_AF-A0A7Y4YVD1-F1
#
_entry.id   AF-A0A7Y4YVD1-F1
#
_cell.length_a   1.000
_cell.length_b   1.000
_cell.length_c   1.000
_cell.angle_alpha   90.00
_cell.angle_beta   90.00
_cell.angle_gamma   90.00
#
_symmetry.space_group_name_H-M   'P 1'
#
loop_
_entity.id
_entity.type
_entity.pdbx_description
1 polymer ?
#
loop_
_entity_poly.entity_id
_entity_poly.type
_entity_poly.pdbx_seq_one_letter_code
_entity_poly.pdbx_strand_id
1 'polypeptide(L)'
;MRQKELRIALVCYGGVSLAVYMHGVTKELWKLARASRAYHGGGTAQGGTDEVYLKLLRRIAQVHRLRLRVLPDIVAGASAGGINGVFLAQAVHSGQSLEPLTDLWLERADVDVLLDPDARPWSRVSKFWAMPLVYWMLKRPGNAISASVAKETRHEVRSKLSRLIRSRWFEPPFGGLGFSRLLCEALAAMAKGGADAPLLPPGHPLDLFVTATDFKGHSEVLRLNSPPQIEESEHRLSIGFRAATPEVPGAELASPLELVFAARATASFPGAFPALRLAEIDALAAEGGA
;
A
#
# COMPACT_ATOMS: atom_id res chain seq x y z
N MET A 1 14.14 -36.23 -10.15
CA MET A 1 13.30 -35.08 -10.56
C MET A 1 14.04 -33.82 -10.14
N ARG A 2 14.24 -32.84 -11.04
CA ARG A 2 15.02 -31.63 -10.72
C ARG A 2 14.14 -30.65 -9.92
N GLN A 3 14.71 -29.93 -8.97
CA GLN A 3 14.04 -28.82 -8.29
C GLN A 3 14.64 -27.48 -8.73
N LYS A 4 13.80 -26.47 -8.91
CA LYS A 4 14.21 -25.07 -9.15
C LYS A 4 13.34 -24.13 -8.31
N GLU A 5 13.94 -23.00 -7.96
CA GLU A 5 13.26 -21.89 -7.30
C GLU A 5 13.01 -20.78 -8.32
N LEU A 6 11.78 -20.28 -8.34
CA LEU A 6 11.38 -19.08 -9.06
C LEU A 6 11.23 -17.98 -8.00
N ARG A 7 12.26 -17.15 -7.87
CA ARG A 7 12.23 -15.97 -6.99
C ARG A 7 11.58 -14.82 -7.72
N ILE A 8 10.63 -14.15 -7.07
CA ILE A 8 9.85 -13.05 -7.64
C ILE A 8 10.16 -11.80 -6.83
N ALA A 9 10.77 -10.84 -7.50
CA ALA A 9 10.86 -9.47 -7.03
C ALA A 9 9.71 -8.66 -7.63
N LEU A 10 8.77 -8.23 -6.79
CA LEU A 10 7.58 -7.51 -7.20
C LEU A 10 7.77 -6.00 -6.98
N VAL A 11 7.45 -5.21 -8.00
CA VAL A 11 7.36 -3.75 -7.88
C VAL A 11 5.92 -3.29 -8.10
N CYS A 12 5.30 -2.81 -7.02
CA CYS A 12 3.95 -2.29 -6.99
C CYS A 12 3.95 -0.78 -7.24
N TYR A 13 3.86 -0.36 -8.51
CA TYR A 13 3.73 1.04 -8.92
C TYR A 13 2.32 1.57 -8.64
N GLY A 14 2.18 2.49 -7.69
CA GLY A 14 0.86 3.01 -7.31
C GLY A 14 0.20 3.97 -8.32
N GLY A 15 -1.06 4.29 -8.02
CA GLY A 15 -1.88 5.27 -8.74
C GLY A 15 -3.33 5.20 -8.24
N VAL A 16 -4.05 6.33 -8.28
CA VAL A 16 -5.38 6.47 -7.63
C VAL A 16 -6.41 5.44 -8.10
N SER A 17 -6.45 5.12 -9.39
CA SER A 17 -7.39 4.14 -9.96
C SER A 17 -6.86 2.70 -9.93
N LEU A 18 -5.66 2.46 -9.41
CA LEU A 18 -4.94 1.19 -9.52
C LEU A 18 -4.94 0.38 -8.22
N ALA A 19 -5.38 0.93 -7.08
CA ALA A 19 -5.31 0.24 -5.79
C ALA A 19 -5.98 -1.15 -5.80
N VAL A 20 -7.21 -1.24 -6.32
CA VAL A 20 -7.98 -2.50 -6.42
C VAL A 20 -7.37 -3.46 -7.45
N TYR A 21 -6.88 -2.93 -8.58
CA TYR A 21 -6.21 -3.74 -9.59
C TYR A 21 -4.92 -4.36 -9.05
N MET A 22 -4.11 -3.57 -8.33
CA MET A 22 -2.88 -4.01 -7.69
C MET A 22 -3.14 -5.01 -6.57
N HIS A 23 -4.24 -4.83 -5.82
CA HIS A 23 -4.71 -5.84 -4.87
C HIS A 23 -4.98 -7.16 -5.59
N GLY A 24 -5.68 -7.15 -6.73
CA GLY A 24 -5.89 -8.34 -7.55
C GLY A 24 -4.58 -9.05 -7.94
N VAL A 25 -3.57 -8.31 -8.38
CA VAL A 25 -2.25 -8.86 -8.73
C VAL A 25 -1.54 -9.48 -7.51
N THR A 26 -1.50 -8.74 -6.40
CA THR A 26 -0.85 -9.23 -5.17
C THR A 26 -1.58 -10.44 -4.57
N LYS A 27 -2.92 -10.46 -4.66
CA LYS A 27 -3.75 -11.60 -4.27
C LYS A 27 -3.44 -12.86 -5.09
N GLU A 28 -3.32 -12.76 -6.42
CA GLU A 28 -2.98 -13.92 -7.24
C GLU A 28 -1.54 -14.40 -7.01
N LEU A 29 -0.59 -13.50 -6.72
CA LEU A 29 0.77 -13.88 -6.29
C LEU A 29 0.79 -14.58 -4.93
N TRP A 30 0.01 -14.08 -3.96
CA TRP A 30 -0.18 -14.70 -2.66
C TRP A 30 -0.74 -16.12 -2.81
N LYS A 31 -1.80 -16.30 -3.62
CA LYS A 31 -2.39 -17.61 -3.93
C LYS A 31 -1.44 -18.57 -4.65
N LEU A 32 -0.64 -18.07 -5.59
CA LEU A 32 0.41 -18.87 -6.24
C LEU A 32 1.46 -19.36 -5.23
N ALA A 33 1.89 -18.51 -4.30
CA ALA A 33 2.81 -18.89 -3.24
C ALA A 33 2.20 -19.93 -2.28
N ARG A 34 0.92 -19.77 -1.91
CA ARG A 34 0.16 -20.79 -1.15
C ARG A 34 0.07 -22.13 -1.88
N ALA A 35 -0.25 -22.11 -3.16
CA ALA A 35 -0.27 -23.32 -3.99
C ALA A 35 1.11 -23.97 -4.09
N SER A 36 2.19 -23.17 -4.14
CA SER A 36 3.56 -23.66 -4.10
C SER A 36 3.90 -24.32 -2.76
N ARG A 37 3.59 -23.66 -1.64
CA ARG A 37 3.70 -24.23 -0.29
C ARG A 37 2.95 -25.55 -0.17
N ALA A 38 1.70 -25.60 -0.59
CA ALA A 38 0.88 -26.82 -0.59
C ALA A 38 1.49 -27.93 -1.45
N TYR A 39 1.95 -27.62 -2.66
CA TYR A 39 2.61 -28.58 -3.55
C TYR A 39 3.85 -29.21 -2.91
N HIS A 40 4.66 -28.44 -2.17
CA HIS A 40 5.88 -28.93 -1.54
C HIS A 40 5.66 -29.57 -0.17
N GLY A 41 4.64 -29.15 0.57
CA GLY A 41 4.27 -29.70 1.88
C GLY A 41 3.28 -30.86 1.83
N GLY A 42 2.84 -31.28 0.64
CA GLY A 42 1.83 -32.34 0.49
C GLY A 42 0.41 -31.91 0.86
N GLY A 43 0.16 -30.60 0.98
CA GLY A 43 -1.14 -30.04 1.32
C GLY A 43 -2.11 -29.97 0.13
N THR A 44 -3.35 -29.56 0.43
CA THR A 44 -4.39 -29.28 -0.55
C THR A 44 -4.54 -27.77 -0.76
N ALA A 45 -5.06 -27.39 -1.93
CA ALA A 45 -5.48 -26.01 -2.17
C ALA A 45 -6.82 -25.76 -1.48
N GLN A 46 -7.08 -24.51 -1.09
CA GLN A 46 -8.29 -24.11 -0.37
C GLN A 46 -9.42 -23.63 -1.31
N GLY A 47 -9.38 -24.02 -2.60
CA GLY A 47 -10.38 -23.63 -3.61
C GLY A 47 -9.95 -22.49 -4.54
N GLY A 48 -10.82 -22.12 -5.47
CA GLY A 48 -10.62 -20.96 -6.36
C GLY A 48 -9.37 -21.06 -7.24
N THR A 49 -8.65 -19.94 -7.40
CA THR A 49 -7.44 -19.89 -8.24
C THR A 49 -6.24 -20.62 -7.62
N ASP A 50 -6.21 -20.86 -6.30
CA ASP A 50 -5.18 -21.68 -5.63
C ASP A 50 -5.15 -23.10 -6.23
N GLU A 51 -6.31 -23.68 -6.52
CA GLU A 51 -6.40 -25.00 -7.15
C GLU A 51 -5.85 -25.00 -8.56
N VAL A 52 -6.08 -23.92 -9.32
CA VAL A 52 -5.57 -23.77 -10.69
C VAL A 52 -4.05 -23.70 -10.65
N TYR A 53 -3.47 -22.90 -9.76
CA TYR A 53 -2.02 -22.84 -9.57
C TYR A 53 -1.43 -24.18 -9.10
N LEU A 54 -2.09 -24.88 -8.18
CA LEU A 54 -1.63 -26.19 -7.72
C LEU A 54 -1.66 -27.23 -8.85
N LYS A 55 -2.72 -27.25 -9.68
CA LYS A 55 -2.80 -28.09 -10.88
C LYS A 55 -1.70 -27.75 -11.88
N LEU A 56 -1.42 -26.46 -12.10
CA LEU A 56 -0.34 -25.99 -12.97
C LEU A 56 1.04 -26.48 -12.47
N LEU A 57 1.36 -26.30 -11.19
CA LEU A 57 2.63 -26.74 -10.61
C LEU A 57 2.81 -28.26 -10.70
N ARG A 58 1.74 -29.03 -10.45
CA ARG A 58 1.74 -30.49 -10.65
C ARG A 58 1.98 -30.87 -12.11
N ARG A 59 1.33 -30.17 -13.05
CA ARG A 59 1.51 -30.39 -14.49
C ARG A 59 2.95 -30.12 -14.93
N ILE A 60 3.55 -29.03 -14.48
CA ILE A 60 4.96 -28.69 -14.75
C ILE A 60 5.88 -29.82 -14.25
N ALA A 61 5.65 -30.33 -13.04
CA ALA A 61 6.43 -31.43 -12.49
C ALA A 61 6.28 -32.74 -13.26
N GLN A 62 5.08 -33.06 -13.74
CA GLN A 62 4.82 -34.28 -14.51
C GLN A 62 5.43 -34.21 -15.90
N VAL A 63 5.21 -33.11 -16.63
CA VAL A 63 5.63 -32.95 -18.04
C VAL A 63 7.13 -32.67 -18.15
N HIS A 64 7.64 -31.76 -17.33
CA HIS A 64 9.03 -31.29 -17.44
C HIS A 64 9.96 -31.91 -16.40
N ARG A 65 9.47 -32.86 -15.58
CA ARG A 65 10.24 -33.47 -14.47
C ARG A 65 10.89 -32.42 -13.55
N LEU A 66 10.20 -31.29 -13.37
CA LEU A 66 10.67 -30.09 -12.68
C LEU A 66 9.75 -29.71 -11.52
N ARG A 67 10.25 -29.82 -10.30
CA ARG A 67 9.58 -29.28 -9.11
C ARG A 67 9.90 -27.80 -8.99
N LEU A 68 8.92 -26.94 -9.25
CA LEU A 68 9.08 -25.50 -9.11
C LEU A 68 8.62 -25.04 -7.73
N ARG A 69 9.45 -24.29 -7.00
CA ARG A 69 9.08 -23.56 -5.78
C ARG A 69 9.01 -22.08 -6.12
N VAL A 70 7.89 -21.42 -5.82
CA VAL A 70 7.68 -20.00 -6.11
C VAL A 70 7.85 -19.19 -4.84
N LEU A 71 8.71 -18.18 -4.88
CA LEU A 71 9.15 -17.41 -3.71
C LEU A 71 9.00 -15.91 -4.00
N PRO A 72 7.85 -15.28 -3.69
CA PRO A 72 7.72 -13.83 -3.71
C PRO A 72 8.39 -13.24 -2.48
N ASP A 73 9.70 -13.01 -2.56
CA ASP A 73 10.55 -12.72 -1.40
C ASP A 73 11.18 -11.32 -1.42
N ILE A 74 10.90 -10.54 -2.48
CA ILE A 74 11.26 -9.12 -2.54
C ILE A 74 10.03 -8.34 -3.00
N VAL A 75 9.60 -7.37 -2.21
CA VAL A 75 8.44 -6.52 -2.50
C VAL A 75 8.84 -5.05 -2.39
N ALA A 76 8.59 -4.32 -3.46
CA ALA A 76 8.80 -2.89 -3.55
C ALA A 76 7.47 -2.19 -3.82
N GLY A 77 7.21 -1.04 -3.24
CA GLY A 77 5.97 -0.32 -3.55
C GLY A 77 6.02 1.19 -3.33
N ALA A 78 5.14 1.89 -4.04
CA ALA A 78 4.94 3.33 -3.91
C ALA A 78 3.45 3.66 -3.96
N SER A 79 3.01 4.68 -3.22
CA SER A 79 1.60 5.11 -3.14
C SER A 79 0.67 3.94 -2.79
N ALA A 80 -0.49 3.82 -3.43
CA ALA A 80 -1.40 2.68 -3.24
C ALA A 80 -0.74 1.31 -3.46
N GLY A 81 0.35 1.26 -4.23
CA GLY A 81 1.15 0.05 -4.40
C GLY A 81 1.94 -0.35 -3.16
N GLY A 82 2.43 0.63 -2.40
CA GLY A 82 3.12 0.36 -1.15
C GLY A 82 2.20 -0.20 -0.08
N ILE A 83 0.92 0.21 -0.05
CA ILE A 83 -0.10 -0.42 0.81
C ILE A 83 -0.22 -1.91 0.47
N ASN A 84 -0.52 -2.25 -0.78
CA ASN A 84 -0.65 -3.64 -1.19
C ASN A 84 0.64 -4.45 -0.97
N GLY A 85 1.80 -3.81 -1.15
CA GLY A 85 3.10 -4.43 -0.87
C GLY A 85 3.31 -4.76 0.61
N VAL A 86 2.97 -3.85 1.53
CA VAL A 86 3.05 -4.08 2.99
C VAL A 86 2.21 -5.26 3.40
N PHE A 87 0.95 -5.30 2.98
CA PHE A 87 0.03 -6.38 3.33
C PHE A 87 0.42 -7.72 2.70
N LEU A 88 0.88 -7.71 1.43
CA LEU A 88 1.41 -8.91 0.79
C LEU A 88 2.62 -9.47 1.55
N ALA A 89 3.58 -8.61 1.92
CA ALA A 89 4.76 -9.02 2.65
C ALA A 89 4.39 -9.61 4.02
N GLN A 90 3.50 -8.96 4.76
CA GLN A 90 2.98 -9.49 6.02
C GLN A 90 2.31 -10.86 5.83
N ALA A 91 1.45 -11.03 4.81
CA ALA A 91 0.77 -12.30 4.54
C ALA A 91 1.75 -13.42 4.12
N VAL A 92 2.77 -13.09 3.32
CA VAL A 92 3.82 -14.03 2.90
C VAL A 92 4.67 -14.48 4.09
N HIS A 93 5.07 -13.54 4.94
CA HIS A 93 5.87 -13.77 6.14
C HIS A 93 5.14 -14.62 7.19
N SER A 94 3.91 -14.22 7.52
CA SER A 94 3.16 -14.80 8.63
C SER A 94 2.31 -16.01 8.24
N GLY A 95 1.98 -16.16 6.95
CA GLY A 95 0.97 -17.12 6.49
C GLY A 95 -0.48 -16.69 6.76
N GLN A 96 -0.70 -15.45 7.18
CA GLN A 96 -2.04 -14.86 7.35
C GLN A 96 -2.79 -14.72 6.02
N SER A 97 -4.12 -14.59 6.12
CA SER A 97 -4.98 -14.33 4.97
C SER A 97 -4.85 -12.90 4.47
N LEU A 98 -4.85 -12.71 3.15
CA LEU A 98 -4.93 -11.38 2.52
C LEU A 98 -6.39 -10.92 2.33
N GLU A 99 -7.37 -11.75 2.67
CA GLU A 99 -8.79 -11.44 2.48
C GLU A 99 -9.28 -10.20 3.24
N PRO A 100 -8.83 -9.91 4.48
CA PRO A 100 -9.24 -8.67 5.15
C PRO A 100 -8.87 -7.39 4.38
N LEU A 101 -7.78 -7.41 3.61
CA LEU A 101 -7.47 -6.31 2.70
C LEU A 101 -8.42 -6.28 1.49
N THR A 102 -8.85 -7.45 0.98
CA THR A 102 -9.91 -7.51 -0.04
C THR A 102 -11.18 -6.85 0.46
N ASP A 103 -11.62 -7.21 1.67
CA ASP A 103 -12.85 -6.70 2.26
C ASP A 103 -12.75 -5.19 2.47
N LEU A 104 -11.63 -4.70 3.01
CA LEU A 104 -11.34 -3.27 3.09
C LEU A 104 -11.44 -2.60 1.73
N TRP A 105 -10.84 -3.15 0.67
CA TRP A 105 -10.94 -2.54 -0.65
C TRP A 105 -12.35 -2.58 -1.22
N LEU A 106 -13.12 -3.65 -0.98
CA LEU A 106 -14.48 -3.79 -1.49
C LEU A 106 -15.47 -2.88 -0.74
N GLU A 107 -15.43 -2.86 0.59
CA GLU A 107 -16.27 -1.98 1.42
C GLU A 107 -15.98 -0.50 1.15
N ARG A 108 -14.72 -0.16 0.85
CA ARG A 108 -14.31 1.22 0.60
C ARG A 108 -14.41 1.63 -0.88
N ALA A 109 -14.40 0.67 -1.80
CA ALA A 109 -14.69 0.88 -3.22
C ALA A 109 -16.18 0.72 -3.53
N ASP A 110 -17.01 0.38 -2.53
CA ASP A 110 -18.46 0.23 -2.70
C ASP A 110 -19.05 1.53 -3.25
N VAL A 111 -19.76 1.34 -4.34
CA VAL A 111 -20.37 2.38 -5.14
C VAL A 111 -21.49 3.07 -4.37
N ASP A 112 -22.08 2.46 -3.35
CA ASP A 112 -23.06 3.13 -2.49
C ASP A 112 -22.39 4.13 -1.53
N VAL A 113 -21.17 3.88 -1.03
CA VAL A 113 -20.37 4.97 -0.39
C VAL A 113 -19.95 6.04 -1.42
N LEU A 114 -19.89 5.68 -2.71
CA LEU A 114 -19.71 6.62 -3.82
C LEU A 114 -21.02 7.31 -4.29
N LEU A 115 -22.22 6.81 -3.93
CA LEU A 115 -23.52 7.20 -4.50
C LEU A 115 -24.65 7.55 -3.49
N ASP A 116 -24.55 7.23 -2.20
CA ASP A 116 -25.66 7.39 -1.23
C ASP A 116 -25.82 8.86 -0.75
N PRO A 117 -26.97 9.28 -0.17
CA PRO A 117 -28.25 9.59 -0.82
C PRO A 117 -28.60 11.09 -0.77
N ASP A 118 -27.60 11.99 -0.71
CA ASP A 118 -27.85 13.42 -1.01
C ASP A 118 -27.91 13.71 -2.52
N ALA A 119 -27.95 12.65 -3.33
CA ALA A 119 -28.24 12.68 -4.76
C ALA A 119 -29.72 13.00 -5.08
N ARG A 120 -30.39 13.83 -4.26
CA ARG A 120 -31.58 14.56 -4.71
C ARG A 120 -31.12 15.76 -5.55
N PRO A 121 -31.76 16.07 -6.69
CA PRO A 121 -31.30 17.04 -7.67
C PRO A 121 -31.55 18.49 -7.24
N TRP A 122 -31.11 18.87 -6.03
CA TRP A 122 -31.12 20.25 -5.58
C TRP A 122 -29.70 20.68 -5.23
N SER A 123 -29.02 21.33 -6.19
CA SER A 123 -28.06 22.43 -5.96
C SER A 123 -26.97 22.60 -7.03
N ARG A 124 -27.29 22.43 -8.33
CA ARG A 124 -26.49 23.12 -9.37
C ARG A 124 -26.41 24.64 -9.15
N VAL A 125 -27.32 25.20 -8.34
CA VAL A 125 -27.38 26.62 -7.98
C VAL A 125 -26.70 26.96 -6.63
N SER A 126 -26.61 26.05 -5.65
CA SER A 126 -26.01 26.40 -4.33
C SER A 126 -24.47 26.37 -4.32
N LYS A 127 -23.84 25.58 -5.20
CA LYS A 127 -22.37 25.51 -5.30
C LYS A 127 -21.73 26.58 -6.18
N PHE A 128 -22.52 27.34 -6.95
CA PHE A 128 -21.99 28.48 -7.73
C PHE A 128 -21.54 29.63 -6.81
N TRP A 129 -22.23 29.85 -5.69
CA TRP A 129 -21.87 30.88 -4.70
C TRP A 129 -20.64 30.52 -3.84
N ALA A 130 -20.28 29.23 -3.75
CA ALA A 130 -19.10 28.78 -3.01
C ALA A 130 -17.79 28.97 -3.80
N MET A 131 -17.85 28.99 -5.14
CA MET A 131 -16.68 29.19 -6.01
C MET A 131 -16.00 30.56 -5.82
N PRO A 132 -16.73 31.69 -5.71
CA PRO A 132 -16.15 32.99 -5.35
C PRO A 132 -15.47 32.99 -3.98
N LEU A 133 -16.05 32.30 -2.99
CA LEU A 133 -15.55 32.21 -1.61
C LEU A 133 -14.27 31.38 -1.52
N VAL A 134 -14.23 30.23 -2.21
CA VAL A 134 -13.05 29.37 -2.34
C VAL A 134 -11.94 30.08 -3.13
N TYR A 135 -12.28 30.76 -4.23
CA TYR A 135 -11.34 31.56 -5.02
C TYR A 135 -10.75 32.74 -4.23
N TRP A 136 -11.58 33.41 -3.42
CA TRP A 136 -11.14 34.48 -2.52
C TRP A 136 -10.29 33.95 -1.36
N MET A 137 -10.63 32.79 -0.80
CA MET A 137 -9.82 32.12 0.23
C MET A 137 -8.46 31.67 -0.34
N LEU A 138 -8.40 31.22 -1.59
CA LEU A 138 -7.14 30.89 -2.28
C LEU A 138 -6.31 32.12 -2.69
N LYS A 139 -6.93 33.31 -2.76
CA LYS A 139 -6.26 34.58 -3.10
C LYS A 139 -5.85 35.43 -1.90
N ARG A 140 -6.26 35.09 -0.67
CA ARG A 140 -5.83 35.82 0.54
C ARG A 140 -4.33 35.57 0.80
N PRO A 141 -3.51 36.62 0.97
CA PRO A 141 -2.12 36.45 1.40
C PRO A 141 -2.12 35.90 2.83
N GLY A 142 -1.55 34.69 3.01
CA GLY A 142 -1.38 34.06 4.33
C GLY A 142 -2.11 32.73 4.59
N ASN A 143 -2.72 32.09 3.58
CA ASN A 143 -3.33 30.75 3.77
C ASN A 143 -2.32 29.60 3.58
N ALA A 144 -2.56 28.46 4.25
CA ALA A 144 -1.65 27.31 4.36
C ALA A 144 -1.22 26.62 3.04
N ILE A 145 -1.79 27.03 1.91
CA ILE A 145 -1.45 26.57 0.55
C ILE A 145 -0.47 27.55 -0.14
N SER A 146 -0.38 28.80 0.33
CA SER A 146 0.51 29.83 -0.19
C SER A 146 1.97 29.65 0.24
N ALA A 147 2.20 28.98 1.37
CA ALA A 147 3.50 28.84 2.01
C ALA A 147 4.28 27.57 1.62
N SER A 148 3.67 26.64 0.88
CA SER A 148 4.12 25.24 0.86
C SER A 148 4.36 24.64 -0.54
N VAL A 149 4.36 25.46 -1.60
CA VAL A 149 4.64 25.00 -2.97
C VAL A 149 5.44 26.04 -3.77
N ALA A 150 6.59 25.63 -4.31
CA ALA A 150 7.40 26.39 -5.25
C ALA A 150 6.57 26.88 -6.45
N LYS A 151 6.91 28.04 -7.02
CA LYS A 151 6.11 28.70 -8.07
C LYS A 151 5.97 27.82 -9.31
N GLU A 152 6.99 27.03 -9.64
CA GLU A 152 7.04 26.20 -10.85
C GLU A 152 6.07 24.99 -10.81
N THR A 153 5.83 24.40 -9.64
CA THR A 153 5.02 23.17 -9.49
C THR A 153 3.51 23.43 -9.34
N ARG A 154 3.10 24.69 -9.19
CA ARG A 154 1.69 25.06 -8.97
C ARG A 154 0.78 24.68 -10.13
N HIS A 155 1.27 24.72 -11.37
CA HIS A 155 0.44 24.41 -12.55
C HIS A 155 0.17 22.91 -12.70
N GLU A 156 1.17 22.07 -12.44
CA GLU A 156 1.03 20.62 -12.50
C GLU A 156 0.23 20.06 -11.32
N VAL A 157 0.49 20.58 -10.12
CA VAL A 157 -0.33 20.27 -8.95
C VAL A 157 -1.76 20.70 -9.23
N ARG A 158 -2.02 21.90 -9.77
CA ARG A 158 -3.38 22.38 -10.08
C ARG A 158 -4.09 21.57 -11.18
N SER A 159 -3.38 21.08 -12.19
CA SER A 159 -3.97 20.23 -13.24
C SER A 159 -4.33 18.84 -12.69
N LYS A 160 -3.43 18.20 -11.92
CA LYS A 160 -3.69 16.94 -11.20
C LYS A 160 -4.79 17.10 -10.15
N LEU A 161 -4.79 18.21 -9.42
CA LEU A 161 -5.78 18.59 -8.42
C LEU A 161 -7.15 18.89 -9.05
N SER A 162 -7.23 19.48 -10.25
CA SER A 162 -8.52 19.70 -10.94
C SER A 162 -9.17 18.43 -11.51
N ARG A 163 -8.39 17.36 -11.70
CA ARG A 163 -8.91 16.00 -11.93
C ARG A 163 -9.33 15.35 -10.62
N LEU A 164 -8.61 15.59 -9.53
CA LEU A 164 -8.89 15.03 -8.21
C LEU A 164 -10.03 15.71 -7.44
N ILE A 165 -10.24 17.02 -7.57
CA ILE A 165 -11.35 17.77 -6.97
C ILE A 165 -12.71 17.32 -7.55
N ARG A 166 -12.70 16.66 -8.72
CA ARG A 166 -13.88 15.98 -9.26
C ARG A 166 -14.13 14.60 -8.65
N SER A 167 -13.22 14.09 -7.82
CA SER A 167 -13.37 12.83 -7.08
C SER A 167 -13.48 13.11 -5.59
N ARG A 168 -14.57 12.64 -4.97
CA ARG A 168 -15.04 12.96 -3.60
C ARG A 168 -14.22 12.24 -2.51
N TRP A 169 -12.89 12.18 -2.65
CA TRP A 169 -11.97 11.55 -1.69
C TRP A 169 -11.61 12.43 -0.49
N PHE A 170 -12.21 13.61 -0.35
CA PHE A 170 -11.74 14.67 0.56
C PHE A 170 -12.40 14.66 1.96
N GLU A 171 -13.37 13.79 2.21
CA GLU A 171 -14.06 13.63 3.50
C GLU A 171 -14.11 12.14 3.94
N PRO A 172 -14.39 11.84 5.23
CA PRO A 172 -14.07 10.55 5.89
C PRO A 172 -14.51 9.32 5.09
N PRO A 173 -13.73 8.21 5.07
CA PRO A 173 -12.73 7.74 6.06
C PRO A 173 -11.26 8.08 5.74
N PHE A 174 -10.98 8.77 4.63
CA PHE A 174 -9.64 8.87 4.04
C PHE A 174 -8.78 10.05 4.51
N GLY A 175 -9.26 10.79 5.53
CA GLY A 175 -8.52 11.91 6.12
C GLY A 175 -7.58 11.49 7.23
N GLY A 176 -6.26 11.67 7.03
CA GLY A 176 -5.25 11.58 8.09
C GLY A 176 -5.36 10.30 8.93
N LEU A 177 -5.59 10.49 10.23
CA LEU A 177 -5.75 9.44 11.24
C LEU A 177 -6.81 8.39 10.90
N GLY A 178 -7.91 8.77 10.22
CA GLY A 178 -8.95 7.82 9.81
C GLY A 178 -8.41 6.75 8.85
N PHE A 179 -7.50 7.14 7.95
CA PHE A 179 -6.86 6.18 7.05
C PHE A 179 -5.86 5.30 7.80
N SER A 180 -5.11 5.85 8.75
CA SER A 180 -4.21 5.05 9.60
C SER A 180 -4.97 4.02 10.45
N ARG A 181 -6.12 4.39 11.04
CA ARG A 181 -7.00 3.45 11.75
C ARG A 181 -7.49 2.33 10.84
N LEU A 182 -7.96 2.66 9.64
CA LEU A 182 -8.40 1.69 8.65
C LEU A 182 -7.31 0.66 8.31
N LEU A 183 -6.07 1.13 8.05
CA LEU A 183 -4.94 0.24 7.78
C LEU A 183 -4.61 -0.64 9.00
N CYS A 184 -4.66 -0.07 10.20
CA CYS A 184 -4.43 -0.78 11.45
C CYS A 184 -5.50 -1.86 11.70
N GLU A 185 -6.77 -1.53 11.49
CA GLU A 185 -7.91 -2.44 11.61
C GLU A 185 -7.77 -3.63 10.65
N ALA A 186 -7.32 -3.39 9.42
CA ALA A 186 -7.10 -4.47 8.45
C ALA A 186 -5.93 -5.39 8.85
N LEU A 187 -4.81 -4.84 9.35
CA LEU A 187 -3.72 -5.67 9.89
C LEU A 187 -4.18 -6.46 11.12
N ALA A 188 -4.96 -5.85 12.01
CA ALA A 188 -5.55 -6.54 13.16
C ALA A 188 -6.54 -7.64 12.73
N ALA A 189 -7.31 -7.41 11.66
CA ALA A 189 -8.21 -8.41 11.09
C ALA A 189 -7.44 -9.59 10.47
N MET A 190 -6.30 -9.33 9.81
CA MET A 190 -5.39 -10.39 9.34
C MET A 190 -4.88 -11.25 10.50
N ALA A 191 -4.48 -10.61 11.62
CA ALA A 191 -4.02 -11.32 12.80
C ALA A 191 -5.13 -12.16 13.46
N LYS A 192 -6.37 -11.63 13.53
CA LYS A 192 -7.53 -12.34 14.11
C LYS A 192 -8.05 -13.49 13.24
N GLY A 193 -7.89 -13.41 11.92
CA GLY A 193 -8.38 -14.40 10.96
C GLY A 193 -7.66 -15.75 10.98
N GLY A 194 -6.64 -15.91 11.83
CA GLY A 194 -5.78 -17.08 11.87
C GLY A 194 -4.69 -17.06 10.80
N ALA A 195 -3.72 -17.96 10.94
CA ALA A 195 -2.59 -18.08 10.02
C ALA A 195 -2.33 -19.54 9.66
N ASP A 196 -2.08 -19.78 8.38
CA ASP A 196 -1.47 -21.02 7.92
C ASP A 196 0.07 -20.96 8.15
N ALA A 197 0.79 -22.04 7.84
CA ALA A 197 2.25 -21.99 7.76
C ALA A 197 2.73 -20.88 6.81
N PRO A 198 3.85 -20.19 7.13
CA PRO A 198 4.46 -19.18 6.26
C PRO A 198 4.64 -19.62 4.81
N LEU A 199 4.61 -18.67 3.88
CA LEU A 199 4.61 -18.99 2.44
C LEU A 199 6.02 -19.23 1.89
N LEU A 200 7.05 -18.81 2.63
CA LEU A 200 8.45 -19.04 2.30
C LEU A 200 9.03 -20.14 3.23
N PRO A 201 10.14 -20.78 2.85
CA PRO A 201 10.84 -21.71 3.75
C PRO A 201 11.29 -21.01 5.04
N PRO A 202 11.31 -21.70 6.20
CA PRO A 202 11.88 -21.14 7.42
C PRO A 202 13.32 -20.63 7.23
N GLY A 203 13.62 -19.47 7.80
CA GLY A 203 14.91 -18.80 7.66
C GLY A 203 15.13 -18.08 6.31
N HIS A 204 14.23 -18.24 5.33
CA HIS A 204 14.34 -17.56 4.03
C HIS A 204 14.12 -16.05 4.20
N PRO A 205 14.98 -15.18 3.64
CA PRO A 205 14.84 -13.74 3.81
C PRO A 205 13.66 -13.20 2.99
N LEU A 206 12.85 -12.34 3.61
CA LEU A 206 11.86 -11.51 2.95
C LEU A 206 12.29 -10.05 3.06
N ASP A 207 12.29 -9.35 1.93
CA ASP A 207 12.59 -7.93 1.82
C ASP A 207 11.35 -7.16 1.39
N LEU A 208 10.95 -6.16 2.18
CA LEU A 208 9.93 -5.17 1.83
C LEU A 208 10.57 -3.79 1.83
N PHE A 209 10.35 -3.00 0.80
CA PHE A 209 10.67 -1.58 0.85
C PHE A 209 9.59 -0.73 0.19
N VAL A 210 9.26 0.37 0.84
CA VAL A 210 8.23 1.29 0.41
C VAL A 210 8.83 2.68 0.30
N THR A 211 8.56 3.35 -0.82
CA THR A 211 9.02 4.73 -1.01
C THR A 211 7.98 5.73 -0.53
N ALA A 212 8.45 6.79 0.11
CA ALA A 212 7.64 7.93 0.53
C ALA A 212 8.31 9.23 0.10
N THR A 213 7.53 10.30 0.05
CA THR A 213 8.03 11.65 -0.23
C THR A 213 7.99 12.47 1.06
N ASP A 214 9.16 12.86 1.57
CA ASP A 214 9.25 13.88 2.60
C ASP A 214 8.78 15.22 2.01
N PHE A 215 7.70 15.74 2.58
CA PHE A 215 7.14 17.00 2.13
C PHE A 215 8.08 18.18 2.33
N LYS A 216 8.90 18.18 3.40
CA LYS A 216 9.85 19.25 3.68
C LYS A 216 11.16 19.07 2.93
N GLY A 217 11.54 17.80 2.70
CA GLY A 217 12.84 17.44 2.19
C GLY A 217 13.96 17.68 3.20
N HIS A 218 15.13 17.15 2.92
CA HIS A 218 16.35 17.36 3.68
C HIS A 218 17.47 17.77 2.74
N SER A 219 18.44 18.54 3.26
CA SER A 219 19.60 18.94 2.47
C SER A 219 20.51 17.74 2.28
N GLU A 220 20.80 17.40 1.02
CA GLU A 220 21.74 16.37 0.64
C GLU A 220 22.88 16.97 -0.20
N VAL A 221 24.09 16.54 0.13
CA VAL A 221 25.31 16.97 -0.54
C VAL A 221 25.63 15.98 -1.66
N LEU A 222 25.53 16.44 -2.90
CA LEU A 222 25.89 15.65 -4.09
C LEU A 222 27.30 16.00 -4.54
N ARG A 223 28.12 14.97 -4.75
CA ARG A 223 29.46 15.11 -5.33
C ARG A 223 29.36 14.96 -6.85
N LEU A 224 29.79 16.00 -7.57
CA LEU A 224 29.76 16.05 -9.03
C LEU A 224 31.17 16.31 -9.57
N ASN A 225 31.34 16.25 -10.90
CA ASN A 225 32.62 16.54 -11.55
C ASN A 225 32.95 18.05 -11.54
N SER A 226 31.95 18.90 -11.80
CA SER A 226 32.07 20.35 -11.72
C SER A 226 30.67 20.99 -11.62
N PRO A 227 30.37 21.78 -10.58
CA PRO A 227 31.19 22.01 -9.39
C PRO A 227 31.39 20.70 -8.60
N PRO A 228 32.45 20.57 -7.79
CA PRO A 228 32.76 19.32 -7.08
C PRO A 228 31.69 18.92 -6.05
N GLN A 229 30.89 19.88 -5.60
CA GLN A 229 29.84 19.71 -4.62
C GLN A 229 28.66 20.63 -4.93
N ILE A 230 27.45 20.10 -4.83
CA ILE A 230 26.21 20.89 -4.76
C ILE A 230 25.39 20.43 -3.56
N GLU A 231 24.60 21.34 -3.01
CA GLU A 231 23.58 21.04 -2.02
C GLU A 231 22.20 21.14 -2.69
N GLU A 232 21.44 20.05 -2.61
CA GLU A 232 20.06 20.00 -3.12
C GLU A 232 19.12 19.50 -2.03
N SER A 233 17.84 19.83 -2.15
CA SER A 233 16.81 19.26 -1.29
C SER A 233 16.40 17.89 -1.82
N GLU A 234 16.73 16.83 -1.09
CA GLU A 234 16.24 15.46 -1.34
C GLU A 234 14.94 15.23 -0.58
N HIS A 235 13.95 14.68 -1.28
CA HIS A 235 12.61 14.42 -0.77
C HIS A 235 12.29 12.92 -0.71
N ARG A 236 13.07 12.07 -1.38
CA ARG A 236 12.84 10.64 -1.42
C ARG A 236 13.23 9.99 -0.10
N LEU A 237 12.27 9.28 0.49
CA LEU A 237 12.51 8.40 1.62
C LEU A 237 12.21 6.95 1.22
N SER A 238 12.99 6.03 1.77
CA SER A 238 12.77 4.59 1.64
C SER A 238 12.59 3.99 3.02
N ILE A 239 11.48 3.30 3.25
CA ILE A 239 11.16 2.61 4.49
C ILE A 239 11.26 1.13 4.20
N GLY A 240 12.23 0.45 4.81
CA GLY A 240 12.57 -0.94 4.53
C GLY A 240 12.37 -1.85 5.74
N PHE A 241 11.91 -3.07 5.47
CA PHE A 241 11.78 -4.15 6.43
C PHE A 241 12.46 -5.39 5.87
N ARG A 242 13.24 -6.06 6.71
CA ARG A 242 13.87 -7.34 6.38
C ARG A 242 13.68 -8.28 7.55
N ALA A 243 13.14 -9.46 7.28
CA ALA A 243 13.01 -10.51 8.28
C ALA A 243 13.32 -11.89 7.68
N ALA A 244 13.81 -12.79 8.52
CA ALA A 244 13.88 -14.20 8.18
C ALA A 244 12.51 -14.83 8.43
N THR A 245 12.03 -15.62 7.47
CA THR A 245 10.71 -16.24 7.55
C THR A 245 10.61 -17.13 8.80
N PRO A 246 9.55 -17.00 9.61
CA PRO A 246 9.41 -17.72 10.86
C PRO A 246 9.15 -19.22 10.61
N GLU A 247 9.43 -20.04 11.62
CA GLU A 247 9.00 -21.45 11.63
C GLU A 247 7.52 -21.60 11.99
N VAL A 248 7.01 -20.67 12.80
CA VAL A 248 5.65 -20.70 13.34
C VAL A 248 4.71 -19.77 12.54
N PRO A 249 3.44 -20.14 12.36
CA PRO A 249 2.41 -19.27 11.79
C PRO A 249 2.21 -17.98 12.59
N GLY A 250 1.79 -16.93 11.91
CA GLY A 250 1.24 -15.73 12.53
C GLY A 250 2.25 -14.72 13.06
N ALA A 251 3.55 -14.99 13.00
CA ALA A 251 4.55 -14.01 13.43
C ALA A 251 4.57 -12.79 12.51
N GLU A 252 4.62 -11.61 13.12
CA GLU A 252 4.60 -10.32 12.43
C GLU A 252 5.93 -10.03 11.75
N LEU A 253 5.87 -9.42 10.57
CA LEU A 253 7.06 -8.97 9.83
C LEU A 253 7.80 -7.84 10.57
N ALA A 254 7.03 -6.95 11.19
CA ALA A 254 7.46 -5.82 12.00
C ALA A 254 6.29 -5.41 12.90
N SER A 255 6.50 -4.43 13.78
CA SER A 255 5.42 -3.89 14.60
C SER A 255 4.26 -3.41 13.71
N PRO A 256 2.99 -3.71 14.03
CA PRO A 256 1.85 -3.27 13.22
C PRO A 256 1.84 -1.76 12.98
N LEU A 257 2.25 -0.96 13.98
CA LEU A 257 2.34 0.49 13.85
C LEU A 257 3.41 0.95 12.85
N GLU A 258 4.53 0.22 12.75
CA GLU A 258 5.57 0.50 11.75
C GLU A 258 5.08 0.17 10.33
N LEU A 259 4.35 -0.94 10.18
CA LEU A 259 3.72 -1.32 8.92
C LEU A 259 2.64 -0.30 8.50
N VAL A 260 1.81 0.18 9.44
CA VAL A 260 0.85 1.26 9.20
C VAL A 260 1.56 2.54 8.81
N PHE A 261 2.62 2.93 9.53
CA PHE A 261 3.44 4.09 9.20
C PHE A 261 3.94 4.03 7.75
N ALA A 262 4.53 2.89 7.34
CA ALA A 262 5.03 2.71 5.98
C ALA A 262 3.92 2.79 4.92
N ALA A 263 2.82 2.05 5.12
CA ALA A 263 1.67 2.02 4.22
C ALA A 263 0.98 3.38 4.10
N ARG A 264 0.89 4.13 5.21
CA ARG A 264 0.26 5.45 5.25
C ARG A 264 1.16 6.54 4.67
N ALA A 265 2.46 6.51 4.96
CA ALA A 265 3.43 7.49 4.49
C ALA A 265 3.46 7.52 2.95
N THR A 266 3.54 6.34 2.35
CA THR A 266 3.61 6.19 0.89
C THR A 266 2.35 6.66 0.18
N ALA A 267 1.18 6.49 0.80
CA ALA A 267 -0.12 6.82 0.21
C ALA A 267 -0.56 8.29 0.39
N SER A 268 0.35 9.17 0.81
CA SER A 268 0.07 10.60 0.93
C SER A 268 0.01 11.26 -0.46
N PHE A 269 -1.04 12.04 -0.73
CA PHE A 269 -1.22 12.76 -1.99
C PHE A 269 -1.78 14.17 -1.74
N PRO A 270 -1.04 15.24 -2.08
CA PRO A 270 -1.47 16.61 -1.84
C PRO A 270 -2.88 16.90 -2.38
N GLY A 271 -3.78 17.28 -1.48
CA GLY A 271 -5.16 17.61 -1.83
C GLY A 271 -6.14 16.43 -1.89
N ALA A 272 -5.74 15.22 -1.52
CA ALA A 272 -6.67 14.12 -1.19
C ALA A 272 -6.31 13.42 0.12
N PHE A 273 -5.04 13.04 0.29
CA PHE A 273 -4.53 12.41 1.50
C PHE A 273 -3.45 13.30 2.11
N PRO A 274 -3.67 13.92 3.28
CA PRO A 274 -2.67 14.80 3.88
C PRO A 274 -1.36 14.05 4.13
N ALA A 275 -0.24 14.78 4.14
CA ALA A 275 1.05 14.21 4.50
C ALA A 275 0.97 13.62 5.92
N LEU A 276 1.46 12.39 6.08
CA LEU A 276 1.56 11.73 7.37
C LEU A 276 2.42 12.57 8.33
N ARG A 277 2.00 12.64 9.59
CA ARG A 277 2.78 13.19 10.70
C ARG A 277 3.03 12.09 11.72
N LEU A 278 4.20 12.08 12.37
CA LEU A 278 4.50 11.06 13.41
C LEU A 278 3.47 11.06 14.55
N ALA A 279 3.00 12.24 14.95
CA ALA A 279 1.92 12.39 15.93
C ALA A 279 0.60 11.66 15.56
N GLU A 280 0.38 11.37 14.27
CA GLU A 280 -0.75 10.53 13.83
C GLU A 280 -0.59 9.07 14.28
N ILE A 281 0.63 8.54 14.21
CA ILE A 281 0.95 7.18 14.67
C ILE A 281 0.99 7.13 16.20
N ASP A 282 1.51 8.17 16.86
CA ASP A 282 1.49 8.26 18.33
C ASP A 282 0.05 8.27 18.86
N ALA A 283 -0.84 9.02 18.22
CA ALA A 283 -2.26 9.04 18.56
C ALA A 283 -2.91 7.67 18.34
N LEU A 284 -2.59 7.00 17.23
CA LEU A 284 -3.07 5.64 16.95
C LEU A 284 -2.59 4.63 18.01
N ALA A 285 -1.33 4.73 18.44
CA ALA A 285 -0.75 3.89 19.48
C ALA A 285 -1.46 4.09 20.83
N ALA A 286 -1.77 5.34 21.18
CA ALA A 286 -2.48 5.67 22.41
C ALA A 286 -3.93 5.13 22.44
N GLU A 287 -4.59 5.05 21.28
CA GLU A 287 -5.94 4.47 21.15
C GLU A 287 -5.96 2.95 21.30
N GLY A 288 -4.89 2.28 20.85
CA GLY A 288 -4.78 0.81 20.87
C GLY A 288 -4.50 0.20 22.24
N GLY A 289 -4.05 1.01 23.21
CA GLY A 289 -3.54 0.53 24.49
C GLY A 289 -2.19 -0.19 24.32
N ALA A 290 -1.11 0.44 24.77
CA ALA A 290 0.21 -0.16 24.82
C ALA A 290 0.26 -1.40 25.73
#